data_AF-A0A7R9HHH2-F1
#
_entry.id   AF-A0A7R9HHH2-F1
#
_cell.length_a   1.000
_cell.length_b   1.000
_cell.length_c   1.000
_cell.angle_alpha   90.00
_cell.angle_beta   90.00
_cell.angle_gamma   90.00
#
_symmetry.space_group_name_H-M   'P 1'
#
loop_
_entity.id
_entity.type
_entity.pdbx_description
1 polymer ?
#
loop_
_entity_poly.entity_id
_entity_poly.type
_entity_poly.pdbx_seq_one_letter_code
_entity_poly.pdbx_strand_id
1 'polypeptide(L)'
;MLSQEPVNQCVPVCSQGCVRGSCVEPDVCRCNFGYVGANCSIQCQCNGHANCAGPDKLDQCLECHNNTKGSQCEKCKPLFVGDPTNNGQCVPCVDYCNGHTHVCINDSITSFPFSSVSSDISLDELEQYLGEGPTTSA
;
A
#
# COMPACT_ATOMS: atom_id res chain seq x y z
N MET A 1 -33.53 -27.84 3.22
CA MET A 1 -32.46 -28.86 3.29
C MET A 1 -31.13 -28.14 3.10
N LEU A 2 -30.37 -27.96 4.17
CA LEU A 2 -28.93 -27.71 4.11
C LEU A 2 -28.33 -28.75 5.04
N SER A 3 -27.78 -29.81 4.44
CA SER A 3 -27.05 -30.88 5.11
C SER A 3 -25.81 -30.28 5.78
N GLN A 4 -25.85 -30.11 7.10
CA GLN A 4 -24.65 -29.98 7.91
C GLN A 4 -24.01 -31.38 7.98
N GLU A 5 -23.09 -31.63 7.06
CA GLU A 5 -22.13 -32.72 7.18
C GLU A 5 -21.35 -32.54 8.50
N PRO A 6 -21.14 -33.58 9.31
CA PRO A 6 -20.29 -33.48 10.48
C PRO A 6 -18.86 -33.22 10.00
N VAL A 7 -18.32 -32.06 10.36
CA VAL A 7 -16.94 -31.71 10.01
C VAL A 7 -16.02 -32.60 10.84
N ASN A 8 -15.68 -33.79 10.32
CA ASN A 8 -14.64 -34.68 10.87
C ASN A 8 -13.23 -34.12 10.59
N GLN A 9 -13.07 -32.80 10.65
CA GLN A 9 -11.81 -32.12 10.39
C GLN A 9 -11.30 -31.53 11.69
N CYS A 10 -10.12 -31.98 12.12
CA CYS A 10 -9.40 -31.31 13.20
C CYS A 10 -9.10 -29.87 12.75
N VAL A 11 -9.63 -28.89 13.48
CA VAL A 11 -9.31 -27.48 13.28
C VAL A 11 -8.25 -27.04 14.29
N PRO A 12 -7.27 -26.23 13.88
CA PRO A 12 -6.26 -25.72 14.80
C PRO A 12 -6.89 -24.79 15.84
N VAL A 13 -6.36 -24.82 17.06
CA VAL A 13 -6.81 -23.98 18.18
C VAL A 13 -5.67 -23.06 18.59
N CYS A 14 -5.97 -21.76 18.67
CA CYS A 14 -5.03 -20.74 19.15
C CYS A 14 -5.58 -20.21 20.48
N SER A 15 -4.88 -20.48 21.58
CA SER A 15 -5.32 -20.18 22.95
C SER A 15 -5.55 -18.69 23.19
N GLN A 16 -4.72 -17.83 22.59
CA GLN A 16 -4.84 -16.37 22.62
C GLN A 16 -5.73 -15.81 21.51
N GLY A 17 -6.22 -16.67 20.61
CA GLY A 17 -6.88 -16.28 19.37
C GLY A 17 -5.94 -15.59 18.37
N CYS A 18 -6.47 -15.29 17.18
CA CYS A 18 -5.82 -14.47 16.16
C CYS A 18 -6.72 -13.27 15.86
N VAL A 19 -6.41 -12.08 16.40
CA VAL A 19 -7.29 -10.89 16.37
C VAL A 19 -7.54 -10.43 14.93
N ARG A 20 -6.48 -10.41 14.12
CA ARG A 20 -6.53 -10.07 12.69
C ARG A 20 -5.77 -11.10 11.88
N GLY A 21 -6.26 -12.34 11.94
CA GLY A 21 -5.66 -13.44 11.21
C GLY A 21 -6.48 -14.71 11.32
N SER A 22 -5.89 -15.82 10.91
CA SER A 22 -6.48 -17.15 11.06
C SER A 22 -5.50 -18.07 11.77
N CYS A 23 -6.02 -18.92 12.65
CA CYS A 23 -5.23 -19.99 13.26
C CYS A 23 -4.94 -21.03 12.18
N VAL A 24 -3.67 -21.32 11.93
CA VAL A 24 -3.24 -22.27 10.89
C VAL A 24 -2.65 -23.55 11.48
N GLU A 25 -2.12 -23.47 12.69
CA GLU A 25 -1.64 -24.59 13.51
C GLU A 25 -1.91 -24.26 15.00
N PRO A 26 -1.81 -25.22 15.93
CA PRO A 26 -1.96 -24.92 17.35
C PRO A 26 -1.07 -23.75 17.79
N ASP A 27 -1.70 -22.69 18.30
CA ASP A 27 -1.06 -21.43 18.71
C ASP A 27 -0.23 -20.70 17.63
N VAL A 28 -0.41 -21.02 16.34
CA VAL A 28 0.23 -20.32 15.22
C VAL A 28 -0.80 -19.55 14.40
N CYS A 29 -0.66 -18.22 14.39
CA CYS A 29 -1.50 -17.35 13.60
C CYS A 29 -0.86 -16.97 12.26
N ARG A 30 -1.63 -17.08 11.18
CA ARG A 30 -1.36 -16.38 9.91
C ARG A 30 -2.05 -15.03 9.96
N CYS A 31 -1.27 -13.96 10.10
CA CYS A 31 -1.80 -12.60 10.19
C CYS A 31 -2.28 -12.06 8.84
N ASN A 32 -3.30 -11.22 8.89
CA ASN A 32 -3.77 -10.45 7.76
C ASN A 32 -2.75 -9.37 7.39
N PHE A 33 -2.89 -8.83 6.19
CA PHE A 33 -2.03 -7.77 5.67
C PHE A 33 -1.88 -6.59 6.65
N GLY A 34 -0.64 -6.18 6.89
CA GLY A 34 -0.30 -5.07 7.78
C GLY A 34 -0.31 -5.39 9.27
N TYR A 35 -0.47 -6.66 9.66
CA TYR A 35 -0.47 -7.10 11.06
C TYR A 35 0.57 -8.18 11.35
N VAL A 36 1.15 -8.11 12.55
CA VAL A 36 2.20 -9.02 13.05
C VAL A 36 2.01 -9.30 14.54
N GLY A 37 2.88 -10.13 15.11
CA GLY A 37 2.84 -10.55 16.51
C GLY A 37 2.12 -11.88 16.71
N ALA A 38 2.26 -12.47 17.91
CA ALA A 38 1.80 -13.82 18.22
C ALA A 38 0.30 -14.06 17.96
N ASN A 39 -0.54 -13.06 18.21
CA ASN A 39 -1.99 -13.10 17.96
C ASN A 39 -2.46 -12.07 16.91
N CYS A 40 -1.54 -11.52 16.11
CA CYS A 40 -1.85 -10.52 15.06
C CYS A 40 -2.48 -9.21 15.56
N SER A 41 -2.22 -8.78 16.80
CA SER A 41 -2.76 -7.53 17.34
C SER A 41 -1.88 -6.30 17.05
N ILE A 42 -0.66 -6.49 16.54
CA ILE A 42 0.30 -5.40 16.33
C ILE A 42 0.23 -4.97 14.87
N GLN A 43 0.01 -3.68 14.62
CA GLN A 43 -0.04 -3.12 13.28
C GLN A 43 1.34 -2.63 12.83
N CYS A 44 1.68 -2.89 11.57
CA CYS A 44 2.86 -2.33 10.92
C CYS A 44 2.74 -0.80 10.73
N GLN A 45 3.85 -0.08 10.84
CA GLN A 45 3.96 1.37 10.69
C GLN A 45 4.21 1.76 9.22
N CYS A 46 3.41 1.20 8.32
CA CYS A 46 3.55 1.37 6.86
C CYS A 46 2.36 2.13 6.26
N ASN A 47 1.77 3.05 7.03
CA ASN A 47 0.56 3.80 6.69
C ASN A 47 -0.63 2.94 6.21
N GLY A 48 -0.66 1.65 6.52
CA GLY A 48 -1.70 0.72 6.06
C GLY A 48 -1.45 0.14 4.66
N HIS A 49 -0.26 0.33 4.08
CA HIS A 49 0.04 -0.01 2.69
C HIS A 49 1.14 -1.05 2.51
N ALA A 50 1.66 -1.67 3.58
CA ALA A 50 2.60 -2.78 3.46
C ALA A 50 2.54 -3.74 4.66
N ASN A 51 3.04 -4.96 4.45
CA ASN A 51 3.56 -5.78 5.53
C ASN A 51 4.94 -5.26 5.98
N CYS A 52 5.30 -5.52 7.24
CA CYS A 52 6.58 -5.17 7.82
C CYS A 52 7.43 -6.40 8.13
N ALA A 53 8.72 -6.20 8.36
CA ALA A 53 9.68 -7.29 8.57
C ALA A 53 9.39 -8.14 9.81
N GLY A 54 8.61 -7.64 10.78
CA GLY A 54 8.17 -8.41 11.94
C GLY A 54 7.73 -7.53 13.11
N PRO A 55 7.37 -8.13 14.25
CA PRO A 55 6.87 -7.41 15.43
C PRO A 55 7.91 -6.46 16.06
N ASP A 56 9.21 -6.73 15.87
CA ASP A 56 10.30 -5.88 16.37
C ASP A 56 10.73 -4.79 15.38
N LYS A 57 10.18 -4.79 14.17
CA LYS A 57 10.58 -3.91 13.05
C LYS A 57 9.35 -3.44 12.28
N LEU A 58 8.49 -2.69 12.96
CA LEU A 58 7.19 -2.28 12.44
C LEU A 58 7.29 -1.26 11.31
N ASP A 59 8.37 -0.48 11.27
CA ASP A 59 8.67 0.57 10.29
C ASP A 59 9.47 0.08 9.08
N GLN A 60 10.00 -1.14 9.12
CA GLN A 60 10.67 -1.76 7.99
C GLN A 60 9.64 -2.39 7.04
N CYS A 61 9.06 -1.57 6.18
CA CYS A 61 8.07 -1.97 5.18
C CYS A 61 8.72 -2.80 4.06
N LEU A 62 8.10 -3.93 3.71
CA LEU A 62 8.64 -4.88 2.74
C LEU A 62 8.33 -4.47 1.29
N GLU A 63 7.06 -4.24 0.99
CA GLU A 63 6.58 -3.84 -0.33
C GLU A 63 5.36 -2.93 -0.18
N CYS A 64 5.45 -1.72 -0.74
CA CYS A 64 4.36 -0.75 -0.71
C CYS A 64 3.30 -1.05 -1.79
N HIS A 65 2.06 -1.18 -1.35
CA HIS A 65 0.86 -1.39 -2.16
C HIS A 65 0.03 -0.12 -2.30
N ASN A 66 -1.15 -0.19 -2.92
CA ASN A 66 -2.07 0.95 -3.09
C ASN A 66 -1.44 2.18 -3.75
N ASN A 67 -0.55 1.96 -4.73
CA ASN A 67 0.14 3.01 -5.47
C ASN A 67 0.99 3.94 -4.58
N THR A 68 1.49 3.41 -3.48
CA THR A 68 2.36 4.13 -2.55
C THR A 68 3.83 3.77 -2.71
N LYS A 69 4.71 4.62 -2.20
CA LYS A 69 6.15 4.45 -2.12
C LYS A 69 6.70 5.24 -0.92
N GLY A 70 8.00 5.15 -0.70
CA GLY A 70 8.65 5.71 0.49
C GLY A 70 9.04 4.61 1.46
N SER A 71 9.74 4.95 2.54
CA SER A 71 10.18 3.95 3.53
C SER A 71 9.02 3.41 4.36
N GLN A 72 7.98 4.20 4.55
CA GLN A 72 6.76 3.88 5.30
C GLN A 72 5.51 3.94 4.42
N CYS A 73 5.68 3.87 3.10
CA CYS A 73 4.59 3.99 2.13
C CYS A 73 3.78 5.29 2.26
N GLU A 74 4.47 6.37 2.63
CA GLU A 74 3.91 7.68 2.98
C GLU A 74 3.77 8.63 1.78
N LYS A 75 4.10 8.17 0.57
CA LYS A 75 4.09 8.97 -0.66
C LYS A 75 3.36 8.25 -1.77
N CYS A 76 2.73 8.99 -2.68
CA CYS A 76 2.20 8.39 -3.90
C CYS A 76 3.32 8.11 -4.91
N LYS A 77 3.17 7.01 -5.66
CA LYS A 77 3.97 6.75 -6.86
C LYS A 77 3.70 7.86 -7.90
N PRO A 78 4.63 8.10 -8.86
CA PRO A 78 4.37 8.96 -10.01
C PRO A 78 3.05 8.60 -10.70
N LEU A 79 2.39 9.59 -11.31
CA LEU A 79 1.08 9.44 -11.98
C LEU A 79 -0.11 9.13 -11.05
N PHE A 80 0.12 9.13 -9.73
CA PHE A 80 -0.93 9.10 -8.72
C PHE A 80 -0.90 10.38 -7.89
N VAL A 81 -2.04 10.74 -7.31
CA VAL A 81 -2.21 11.98 -6.55
C VAL A 81 -3.02 11.69 -5.29
N GLY A 82 -2.70 12.35 -4.18
CA GLY A 82 -3.39 12.19 -2.90
C GLY A 82 -2.47 12.20 -1.69
N ASP A 83 -3.03 11.90 -0.53
CA ASP A 83 -2.31 11.73 0.74
C ASP A 83 -2.51 10.27 1.22
N PRO A 84 -1.48 9.40 1.15
CA PRO A 84 -1.58 8.02 1.62
C PRO A 84 -1.32 7.86 3.12
N THR A 85 -1.05 8.94 3.87
CA THR A 85 -0.84 8.81 5.31
C THR A 85 -2.11 8.34 6.00
N ASN A 86 -1.97 7.62 7.12
CA ASN A 86 -3.10 7.11 7.91
C ASN A 86 -4.14 6.33 7.08
N ASN A 87 -3.69 5.42 6.21
CA ASN A 87 -4.55 4.61 5.35
C ASN A 87 -5.31 5.44 4.30
N GLY A 88 -4.77 6.61 3.95
CA GLY A 88 -5.25 7.45 2.87
C GLY A 88 -5.05 6.82 1.49
N GLN A 89 -5.27 7.57 0.43
CA GLN A 89 -5.35 7.01 -0.93
C GLN A 89 -4.54 7.79 -1.95
N CYS A 90 -3.93 7.04 -2.86
CA CYS A 90 -3.31 7.54 -4.08
C CYS A 90 -4.19 7.13 -5.26
N VAL A 91 -4.84 8.12 -5.89
CA VAL A 91 -5.73 7.90 -7.03
C VAL A 91 -5.00 8.18 -8.35
N PRO A 92 -5.33 7.48 -9.44
CA PRO A 92 -4.72 7.76 -10.74
C PRO A 92 -4.99 9.21 -11.18
N CYS A 93 -3.97 9.86 -11.74
CA CYS A 93 -4.09 11.22 -12.24
C CYS A 93 -5.14 11.36 -13.34
N VAL A 94 -5.31 10.33 -14.18
CA VAL A 94 -6.37 10.34 -15.20
C VAL A 94 -7.76 10.40 -14.59
N ASP A 95 -7.99 9.71 -13.47
CA ASP A 95 -9.29 9.73 -12.81
C ASP A 95 -9.48 11.08 -12.10
N TYR A 96 -8.45 11.54 -11.37
CA TYR A 96 -8.47 12.83 -10.68
C TYR A 96 -8.69 14.01 -11.64
N CYS A 97 -8.03 13.98 -12.80
CA CYS A 97 -8.15 14.98 -13.85
C CYS A 97 -9.28 14.68 -14.85
N ASN A 98 -10.24 13.81 -14.50
CA ASN A 98 -11.45 13.55 -15.30
C ASN A 98 -11.16 13.19 -16.78
N GLY A 99 -10.10 12.41 -17.02
CA GLY A 99 -9.70 11.93 -18.35
C GLY A 99 -8.88 12.92 -19.17
N HIS A 100 -8.54 14.10 -18.63
CA HIS A 100 -7.83 15.13 -19.39
C HIS A 100 -6.31 14.91 -19.50
N THR A 101 -5.71 14.20 -18.55
CA THR A 101 -4.26 13.93 -18.53
C THR A 101 -3.94 12.75 -17.61
N HIS A 102 -2.92 11.97 -17.94
CA HIS A 102 -2.36 10.93 -17.06
C HIS A 102 -1.33 11.48 -16.06
N VAL A 103 -0.98 12.76 -16.17
CA VAL A 103 0.13 13.38 -15.44
C VAL A 103 -0.39 14.48 -14.52
N CYS A 104 -0.10 14.38 -13.23
CA CYS A 104 -0.22 15.47 -12.28
C CYS A 104 1.18 15.98 -11.92
N ILE A 105 1.36 17.29 -11.89
CA ILE A 105 2.62 17.93 -11.50
C ILE A 105 2.36 18.92 -10.36
N ASN A 106 3.35 19.10 -9.49
CA ASN A 106 3.33 20.15 -8.47
C ASN A 106 4.02 21.41 -9.02
N ASP A 107 3.72 22.58 -8.45
CA ASP A 107 4.31 23.88 -8.76
C ASP A 107 5.83 23.91 -8.59
N SER A 108 6.42 22.93 -7.88
CA SER A 108 7.87 22.80 -7.74
C SER A 108 8.56 22.27 -9.01
N ILE A 109 7.82 21.79 -10.01
CA ILE A 109 8.37 21.25 -11.26
C ILE A 109 8.32 22.29 -12.40
N THR A 110 8.82 23.49 -12.11
CA THR A 110 8.90 24.59 -13.10
C THR A 110 10.05 24.45 -14.09
N SER A 111 10.99 23.53 -13.84
CA SER A 111 12.22 23.36 -14.60
C SER A 111 12.18 22.21 -15.60
N PHE A 112 11.02 21.60 -15.84
CA PHE A 112 10.86 20.66 -16.95
C PHE A 112 11.28 21.38 -18.25
N PRO A 113 12.35 20.93 -18.93
CA PRO A 113 12.74 21.52 -20.19
C PRO A 113 11.73 21.04 -21.23
N PHE A 114 10.58 21.70 -21.32
CA PHE A 114 9.60 21.49 -22.39
C PHE A 114 10.22 21.70 -23.78
N SER A 115 11.36 22.38 -23.86
CA SER A 115 12.20 22.53 -25.05
C SER A 115 12.93 21.26 -25.50
N SER A 116 13.00 20.21 -24.65
CA SER A 116 13.52 18.88 -25.02
C SER A 116 12.48 17.76 -24.96
N VAL A 117 11.21 18.08 -24.67
CA VAL A 117 10.11 17.12 -24.79
C VAL A 117 9.79 16.98 -26.28
N SER A 118 10.60 16.21 -26.99
CA SER A 118 10.11 15.54 -28.19
C SER A 118 8.92 14.67 -27.78
N SER A 119 8.02 14.42 -28.72
CA SER A 119 6.85 13.54 -28.59
C SER A 119 7.15 12.08 -28.21
N ASP A 120 8.36 11.77 -27.72
CA ASP A 120 8.93 10.43 -27.55
C ASP A 120 9.40 10.11 -26.13
N ILE A 121 9.10 10.93 -25.11
CA ILE A 121 9.43 10.54 -23.72
C ILE A 121 8.58 9.34 -23.33
N SER A 122 9.25 8.25 -22.96
CA SER A 122 8.60 7.05 -22.47
C SER A 122 7.95 7.29 -21.11
N LEU A 123 6.87 6.56 -20.80
CA LEU A 123 6.26 6.62 -19.45
C LEU A 123 7.29 6.32 -18.36
N ASP A 124 8.23 5.42 -18.62
CA ASP A 124 9.30 5.05 -17.69
C ASP A 124 10.24 6.23 -17.37
N GLU A 125 10.62 7.03 -18.37
CA GLU A 125 11.44 8.25 -18.16
C GLU A 125 10.67 9.34 -17.41
N LEU A 126 9.37 9.46 -17.68
CA LEU A 126 8.52 10.40 -16.97
C LEU A 126 8.37 10.02 -15.49
N GLU A 127 8.19 8.73 -15.19
CA GLU A 127 8.14 8.23 -13.82
C GLU A 127 9.44 8.49 -13.06
N GLN A 128 10.59 8.36 -13.74
CA GLN A 128 11.90 8.63 -13.16
C GLN A 128 12.09 10.12 -12.83
N TYR A 129 11.58 11.02 -13.68
CA TYR A 129 11.71 12.46 -13.46
C TYR A 129 10.75 12.97 -12.37
N LEU A 130 9.51 12.50 -12.36
CA LEU A 130 8.50 12.95 -11.38
C LEU A 130 8.86 12.51 -9.97
N GLY A 131 9.47 11.33 -9.82
CA GLY A 131 9.92 10.80 -8.53
C GLY A 131 8.77 10.36 -7.63
N GLU A 132 7.83 11.25 -7.32
CA GLU A 132 6.64 11.01 -6.51
C GLU A 132 5.40 11.72 -7.07
N GLY A 133 4.23 11.21 -6.70
CA GLY A 133 2.95 11.82 -7.03
C GLY A 133 2.67 13.06 -6.16
N PRO A 134 1.99 14.11 -6.68
CA PRO A 134 1.64 15.27 -5.87
C PRO A 134 0.70 14.94 -4.70
N THR A 135 0.85 15.66 -3.60
CA THR A 135 -0.08 15.59 -2.47
C THR A 135 -1.25 16.54 -2.71
N THR A 136 -2.47 16.07 -2.47
CA THR A 136 -3.62 16.97 -2.33
C THR A 136 -3.55 17.60 -0.95
N SER A 137 -3.06 18.84 -0.84
CA SER A 137 -3.17 19.58 0.41
C SER A 137 -4.65 19.69 0.81
N ALA A 138 -4.95 19.39 2.07
CA ALA A 138 -6.24 19.70 2.70
C ALA A 138 -6.45 21.21 2.85
#